data_AF-A0A0B3AMQ1-F1
#
_entry.id   AF-A0A0B3AMQ1-F1
#
_cell.length_a   1.000
_cell.length_b   1.000
_cell.length_c   1.000
_cell.angle_alpha   90.00
_cell.angle_beta   90.00
_cell.angle_gamma   90.00
#
_symmetry.space_group_name_H-M   'P 1'
#
loop_
_entity.id
_entity.type
_entity.pdbx_description
1 polymer ?
#
loop_
_entity_poly.entity_id
_entity_poly.type
_entity_poly.pdbx_seq_one_letter_code
_entity_poly.pdbx_strand_id
1 'polypeptide(L)' 'MKNTGEQVEAVFEGDEDKIKEMLELCHKGPAGAKVAGVEFKEEPSKKETGFRIIY' A
#
# COMPACT_ATOMS: atom_id res chain seq x y z
N MET A 1 -5.78 -1.87 -4.18
CA MET A 1 -4.58 -2.73 -4.27
C MET A 1 -4.75 -3.70 -5.42
N LYS A 2 -3.71 -3.97 -6.20
CA LYS A 2 -3.70 -4.97 -7.27
C LYS A 2 -2.33 -5.64 -7.36
N ASN A 3 -2.27 -6.80 -8.00
CA ASN A 3 -1.00 -7.41 -8.38
C ASN A 3 -0.58 -6.85 -9.75
N THR A 4 0.71 -6.51 -9.89
CA THR A 4 1.31 -6.01 -11.13
C THR A 4 2.50 -6.90 -11.46
N GLY A 5 2.23 -8.05 -12.09
CA GLY A 5 3.24 -9.08 -12.33
C GLY A 5 3.73 -9.69 -11.00
N GLU A 6 5.01 -9.53 -10.70
CA GLU A 6 5.64 -10.02 -9.47
C GLU A 6 5.53 -9.03 -8.30
N GLN A 7 4.95 -7.85 -8.53
CA GLN A 7 4.80 -6.79 -7.52
C GLN A 7 3.35 -6.60 -7.10
N VAL A 8 3.16 -5.90 -5.99
CA VAL A 8 1.86 -5.42 -5.53
C VAL A 8 1.85 -3.89 -5.62
N GLU A 9 0.80 -3.32 -6.19
CA GLU A 9 0.57 -1.88 -6.21
C GLU A 9 -0.65 -1.53 -5.34
N ALA A 10 -0.48 -0.58 -4.42
CA ALA A 10 -1.54 -0.07 -3.57
C ALA A 10 -1.50 1.46 -3.51
N VAL A 11 -2.67 2.07 -3.40
CA VAL A 11 -2.86 3.50 -3.14
C VAL A 11 -3.51 3.61 -1.77
N PHE A 12 -2.94 4.44 -0.91
CA PHE A 12 -3.48 4.75 0.40
C PHE A 12 -3.70 6.27 0.47
N GLU A 13 -4.87 6.66 0.95
CA GLU A 13 -5.25 8.06 1.15
C GLU A 13 -5.91 8.19 2.51
N GLY A 14 -5.46 9.15 3.31
CA GLY A 14 -5.96 9.34 4.66
C GLY A 14 -4.99 10.11 5.54
N ASP A 15 -5.18 9.96 6.84
CA ASP A 15 -4.37 10.58 7.88
C ASP A 15 -2.90 10.14 7.83
N GLU A 16 -1.96 11.09 7.91
CA GLU A 16 -0.54 10.83 7.68
C GLU A 16 0.04 9.79 8.64
N ASP A 17 -0.34 9.81 9.92
CA ASP A 17 0.14 8.83 10.89
C ASP A 17 -0.34 7.43 10.55
N LYS A 18 -1.60 7.29 10.12
CA LYS A 18 -2.13 6.00 9.64
C LYS A 18 -1.45 5.53 8.37
N ILE A 19 -1.08 6.44 7.46
CA ILE A 19 -0.33 6.09 6.26
C ILE A 19 1.07 5.57 6.63
N LYS A 20 1.74 6.18 7.60
CA LYS A 20 3.03 5.70 8.12
C LYS A 20 2.90 4.30 8.73
N GLU A 21 1.88 4.05 9.55
CA GLU A 21 1.60 2.72 10.10
C GLU A 21 1.37 1.68 8.98
N MET A 22 0.63 2.06 7.93
CA MET A 22 0.41 1.19 6.77
C MET A 22 1.70 0.89 6.01
N LEU A 23 2.60 1.87 5.87
CA LEU A 23 3.91 1.64 5.26
C LEU A 23 4.75 0.65 6.08
N GLU A 24 4.75 0.76 7.41
CA GLU A 24 5.43 -0.22 8.27
C GLU A 24 4.86 -1.64 8.11
N LEU A 25 3.53 -1.76 8.00
CA LEU A 25 2.88 -3.04 7.69
C LEU A 25 3.29 -3.58 6.32
N CYS A 26 3.40 -2.73 5.31
CA CYS A 26 3.88 -3.11 3.97
C CYS A 26 5.33 -3.60 3.99
N HIS A 27 6.21 -2.99 4.80
CA HIS A 27 7.58 -3.44 4.97
C HIS A 27 7.68 -4.81 5.65
N LYS A 28 6.80 -5.09 6.61
CA LYS A 28 6.74 -6.40 7.28
C LYS A 28 6.14 -7.47 6.37
N GLY A 29 5.09 -7.11 5.63
CA GLY A 29 4.28 -8.04 4.84
C GLY A 29 3.45 -9.00 5.70
N PRO A 30 2.54 -9.78 5.07
CA PRO A 30 1.82 -10.85 5.76
C PRO A 30 2.77 -11.99 6.16
N ALA A 31 2.34 -12.85 7.09
CA ALA A 31 3.18 -13.90 7.69
C ALA A 31 3.84 -14.86 6.68
N GLY A 32 3.27 -15.03 5.48
CA GLY A 32 3.82 -15.88 4.42
C GLY A 32 4.64 -15.14 3.35
N ALA A 33 4.81 -13.83 3.47
CA ALA A 33 5.51 -13.03 2.48
C ALA A 33 6.93 -12.67 2.92
N LYS A 34 7.82 -12.59 1.93
CA LYS A 34 9.15 -11.99 2.08
C LYS A 34 9.20 -10.73 1.21
N VAL A 35 9.14 -9.57 1.85
CA VAL A 35 9.15 -8.27 1.17
C VAL A 35 10.60 -7.91 0.86
N ALA A 36 10.93 -7.74 -0.42
CA ALA A 36 12.27 -7.33 -0.86
C ALA A 36 12.54 -5.83 -0.65
N GLY A 37 11.48 -5.03 -0.73
CA GLY A 37 11.51 -3.58 -0.55
C GLY A 37 10.12 -2.99 -0.75
N VAL A 38 9.94 -1.74 -0.32
CA VAL A 38 8.73 -0.95 -0.56
C VAL A 38 9.18 0.37 -1.19
N GLU A 39 8.61 0.69 -2.33
CA GLU A 39 8.77 1.99 -2.98
C GLU A 39 7.45 2.75 -2.86
N PHE A 40 7.50 4.03 -2.51
CA PHE A 40 6.32 4.88 -2.43
C PHE A 40 6.59 6.26 -3.01
N LYS A 41 5.52 6.92 -3.44
CA LYS A 41 5.50 8.32 -3.87
C LYS A 41 4.27 9.00 -3.30
N GLU A 42 4.41 10.27 -2.94
CA GLU A 42 3.27 11.10 -2.54
C GLU A 42 2.58 11.65 -3.79
N GLU A 43 1.25 11.62 -3.80
CA GLU A 43 0.43 12.16 -4.88
C GLU A 43 -0.76 12.96 -4.29
N PRO A 44 -1.33 13.92 -5.04
CA PRO A 44 -2.52 14.63 -4.61
C PRO A 44 -3.69 13.69 -4.33
N SER A 45 -4.50 14.03 -3.32
CA SER A 45 -5.69 13.25 -2.96
C SER A 45 -6.68 13.13 -4.12
N LYS A 46 -7.15 11.92 -4.40
CA LYS A 46 -8.20 11.62 -5.38
C LYS A 46 -9.58 11.44 -4.74
N LYS A 47 -9.71 11.59 -3.42
CA LYS A 47 -10.95 11.39 -2.64
C LYS A 47 -11.44 9.95 -2.72
N GLU A 48 -10.52 9.00 -2.63
CA GLU A 48 -10.86 7.58 -2.59
C GLU A 48 -11.68 7.27 -1.33
N THR A 49 -12.73 6.45 -1.49
CA THR A 49 -13.59 6.03 -0.38
C THR A 49 -13.55 4.53 -0.22
N GLY A 50 -13.13 4.09 0.97
CA GLY A 50 -12.97 2.68 1.30
C GLY A 50 -11.70 2.05 0.71
N PHE A 51 -11.58 0.73 0.88
CA PHE A 51 -10.46 -0.07 0.40
C PHE A 51 -10.98 -1.22 -0.47
N ARG A 52 -10.32 -1.45 -1.61
CA ARG A 52 -10.71 -2.51 -2.55
C ARG A 52 -9.49 -3.19 -3.17
N ILE A 53 -9.65 -4.49 -3.41
CA ILE A 53 -8.73 -5.29 -4.21
C ILE A 53 -9.24 -5.26 -5.65
N ILE A 54 -8.35 -4.93 -6.57
CA ILE A 54 -8.59 -4.83 -8.01
C ILE A 54 -7.77 -5.95 -8.65
N TYR A 55 -8.36 -6.64 -9.61
CA TYR A 55 -7.76 -7.78 -10.32
C TYR A 55 -7.00 -7.31 -11.55
#